data_AF-A0A955BH51-F1
#
_entry.id   AF-A0A955BH51-F1
#
_cell.length_a   1.000
_cell.length_b   1.000
_cell.length_c   1.000
_cell.angle_alpha   90.00
_cell.angle_beta   90.00
_cell.angle_gamma   90.00
#
_symmetry.space_group_name_H-M   'P 1'
#
loop_
_entity.id
_entity.type
_entity.pdbx_description
1 polymer ?
#
loop_
_entity_poly.entity_id
_entity_poly.type
_entity_poly.pdbx_seq_one_letter_code
_entity_poly.pdbx_strand_id
1 'polypeptide(L)' 'MSSDPTTQAALDAALAEFKDPETGRGVVAMGQVSNIQLAGDRLGVTLALTTYS' A
#
# COMPACT_ATOMS: atom_id res chain seq x y z
N MET A 1 12.58 15.76 12.45
CA MET A 1 12.11 14.36 12.32
C MET A 1 12.86 13.78 11.13
N SER A 2 13.89 12.97 11.38
CA SER A 2 14.60 12.30 10.28
C SER A 2 13.73 11.12 9.86
N SER A 3 13.07 11.23 8.72
CA SER A 3 12.45 10.09 8.07
C SER A 3 13.59 9.26 7.48
N ASP A 4 13.80 8.05 8.00
CA ASP A 4 14.62 7.06 7.32
C ASP A 4 14.17 6.93 5.86
N PRO A 5 15.10 6.71 4.90
CA PRO A 5 14.72 6.52 3.50
C PRO A 5 13.70 5.37 3.43
N THR A 6 12.49 5.69 2.97
CA THR A 6 11.43 4.69 2.80
C THR A 6 11.92 3.71 1.74
N THR A 7 12.24 2.49 2.15
CA THR A 7 12.71 1.46 1.21
C THR A 7 11.53 0.71 0.62
N GLN A 8 11.72 0.14 -0.57
CA GLN A 8 10.74 -0.77 -1.17
C GLN A 8 10.36 -1.91 -0.21
N ALA A 9 11.34 -2.46 0.52
CA ALA A 9 11.10 -3.54 1.48
C ALA A 9 10.19 -3.12 2.65
N ALA A 10 10.37 -1.90 3.18
CA ALA A 10 9.51 -1.37 4.24
C ALA A 10 8.08 -1.15 3.74
N LEU A 11 7.94 -0.71 2.49
CA LEU A 11 6.64 -0.56 1.85
C LEU A 11 5.95 -1.91 1.63
N ASP A 12 6.66 -2.91 1.10
CA ASP A 12 6.12 -4.25 0.86
C ASP A 12 5.64 -4.89 2.17
N ALA A 13 6.39 -4.69 3.27
CA ALA A 13 5.98 -5.13 4.60
C ALA A 13 4.69 -4.44 5.08
N ALA A 14 4.61 -3.11 4.93
CA ALA A 14 3.41 -2.36 5.30
C ALA A 14 2.17 -2.78 4.48
N LEU A 15 2.33 -2.98 3.17
CA LEU A 15 1.25 -3.42 2.28
C LEU A 15 0.80 -4.86 2.57
N ALA A 16 1.70 -5.73 3.03
CA ALA A 16 1.36 -7.10 3.41
C ALA A 16 0.42 -7.16 4.63
N GLU A 17 0.53 -6.20 5.54
CA GLU A 17 -0.33 -6.10 6.74
C GLU A 17 -1.61 -5.29 6.49
N PHE A 18 -1.68 -4.55 5.39
CA PHE A 18 -2.82 -3.70 5.06
C PHE A 18 -4.00 -4.53 4.53
N LYS A 19 -5.10 -4.53 5.29
CA LYS A 19 -6.32 -5.29 4.99
C LYS A 19 -7.43 -4.36 4.53
N ASP A 20 -8.18 -4.83 3.54
CA ASP A 20 -9.46 -4.24 3.17
C ASP A 20 -10.46 -4.41 4.34
N PRO A 21 -11.02 -3.32 4.89
CA PRO A 21 -11.91 -3.40 6.05
C PRO A 21 -13.24 -4.10 5.76
N GLU A 22 -13.70 -4.11 4.50
CA GLU A 22 -14.98 -4.73 4.14
C GLU A 22 -14.88 -6.25 4.12
N THR A 23 -13.80 -6.80 3.55
CA THR A 23 -13.62 -8.25 3.39
C THR A 23 -12.68 -8.88 4.42
N GLY A 24 -11.88 -8.07 5.12
CA GLY A 24 -10.84 -8.53 6.04
C GLY A 24 -9.62 -9.18 5.34
N ARG A 25 -9.57 -9.16 4.01
CA ARG A 25 -8.50 -9.76 3.20
C ARG A 25 -7.41 -8.72 2.89
N GLY A 26 -6.18 -9.18 2.66
CA GLY A 26 -5.06 -8.31 2.34
C GLY A 26 -5.20 -7.67 0.95
N VAL A 27 -4.96 -6.36 0.84
CA VAL A 27 -5.14 -5.60 -0.41
C VAL A 27 -4.21 -6.09 -1.53
N VAL A 28 -3.02 -6.58 -1.17
CA VAL A 28 -2.05 -7.14 -2.13
C VAL A 28 -2.59 -8.46 -2.70
N ALA A 29 -3.09 -9.34 -1.84
CA ALA A 29 -3.64 -10.64 -2.24
C ALA A 29 -4.93 -10.50 -3.07
N MET A 30 -5.64 -9.38 -2.92
CA MET A 30 -6.81 -9.04 -3.72
C MET A 30 -6.47 -8.34 -5.03
N GLY A 31 -5.19 -8.03 -5.29
CA GLY A 31 -4.77 -7.27 -6.47
C GLY A 31 -5.26 -5.82 -6.48
N GLN A 32 -5.58 -5.26 -5.32
CA GLN A 32 -6.08 -3.88 -5.19
C GLN A 32 -4.98 -2.83 -5.26
N VAL A 33 -3.72 -3.22 -5.06
CA VAL A 33 -2.58 -2.31 -5.08
C VAL A 33 -1.94 -2.29 -6.47
N SER A 34 -1.79 -1.11 -7.04
CA SER A 34 -1.13 -0.91 -8.33
C SER A 34 -0.38 0.42 -8.40
N ASN A 35 0.48 0.57 -9.40
CA ASN A 35 1.21 1.81 -9.70
C ASN A 35 1.94 2.41 -8.48
N ILE A 36 2.71 1.58 -7.78
CA ILE A 36 3.55 2.01 -6.67
C ILE A 36 4.70 2.85 -7.23
N GLN A 37 4.84 4.08 -6.75
CA GLN A 37 5.89 5.02 -7.14
C GLN A 37 6.54 5.59 -5.90
N LEU A 38 7.84 5.34 -5.73
CA LEU A 38 8.62 5.88 -4.64
C LEU A 38 9.62 6.90 -5.19
N ALA A 39 9.52 8.15 -4.76
CA ALA A 39 10.40 9.24 -5.14
C ALA A 39 10.94 9.94 -3.88
N GLY A 40 12.10 9.48 -3.41
CA GLY A 40 12.71 9.98 -2.17
C GLY A 40 11.84 9.63 -0.96
N ASP A 41 11.18 10.64 -0.41
CA ASP A 41 10.28 10.56 0.75
C ASP A 41 8.79 10.51 0.37
N ARG A 42 8.46 10.56 -0.93
CA ARG A 42 7.08 10.51 -1.42
C ARG A 42 6.74 9.13 -1.96
N LEU A 43 5.62 8.61 -1.48
CA LEU A 43 4.99 7.40 -1.97
C LEU A 43 3.67 7.74 -2.68
N GLY A 44 3.56 7.34 -3.93
CA GLY A 44 2.31 7.27 -4.68
C GLY A 44 1.87 5.82 -4.82
N VAL A 45 0.58 5.55 -4.64
CA VAL A 45 0.00 4.22 -4.85
C VAL A 45 -1.44 4.36 -5.34
N THR A 46 -1.83 3.52 -6.29
CA THR A 46 -3.22 3.39 -6.73
C THR A 46 -3.86 2.22 -6.01
N LEU A 47 -4.93 2.49 -5.25
CA LEU A 47 -5.73 1.50 -4.54
C LEU A 47 -7.10 1.37 -5.20
N ALA A 48 -7.41 0.16 -5.67
CA ALA A 48 -8.75 -0.19 -6.14
C ALA A 48 -9.62 -0.58 -4.94
N LEU A 49 -10.79 0.03 -4.83
CA LEU A 49 -11.74 -0.25 -3.75
C LEU A 49 -12.73 -1.34 -4.18
N THR A 50 -13.16 -2.14 -3.21
CA THR A 50 -14.18 -3.18 -3.38
C THR A 50 -15.56 -2.58 -3.64
N THR A 51 -15.91 -1.45 -3.00
CA THR A 51 -17.17 -0.71 -3.25
C THR A 51 -17.02 0.80 -2.97
N TYR A 52 -17.69 1.64 -3.77
CA TYR A 52 -18.02 3.04 -3.45
C TYR A 52 -19.44 3.03 -2.87
N SER A 53 -19.61 3.39 -1.59
CA SER A 53 -20.93 3.62 -1.00
C SER A 53 -21.46 5.00 -1.37
#